data_AF-A0A961W7C4-F1
#
_entry.id   AF-A0A961W7C4-F1
#
_cell.length_a   1.000
_cell.length_b   1.000
_cell.length_c   1.000
_cell.angle_alpha   90.00
_cell.angle_beta   90.00
_cell.angle_gamma   90.00
#
_symmetry.space_group_name_H-M   'P 1'
#
loop_
_entity.id
_entity.type
_entity.pdbx_description
1 polymer ?
#
loop_
_entity_poly.entity_id
_entity_poly.type
_entity_poly.pdbx_seq_one_letter_code
_entity_poly.pdbx_strand_id
1 'polypeptide(L)'
;MIESGERKPYWRHTKWQMMISIVPFVLIAIILPLYAGKLNSNKFLGFPLGYFLAGHGLWLIGLFTVAAFINQQDAIDHWHGANEDM
;
A
#
# COMPACT_ATOMS: atom_id res chain seq x y z
N MET A 1 7.73 25.49 -2.72
CA MET A 1 6.38 25.86 -3.25
C MET A 1 6.36 25.49 -4.72
N ILE A 2 5.51 24.52 -5.12
CA ILE A 2 5.53 23.93 -6.47
C ILE A 2 5.31 25.00 -7.56
N GLU A 3 6.22 25.04 -8.53
CA GLU A 3 6.11 25.90 -9.71
C GLU A 3 4.82 25.60 -10.50
N SER A 4 4.16 26.63 -11.04
CA SER A 4 2.85 26.48 -11.68
C SER A 4 2.84 25.45 -12.82
N GLY A 5 3.95 25.30 -13.56
CA GLY A 5 4.12 24.30 -14.62
C GLY A 5 4.22 22.86 -14.11
N GLU A 6 4.80 22.66 -12.93
CA GLU A 6 5.05 21.34 -12.33
C GLU A 6 3.85 20.77 -11.58
N ARG A 7 2.83 21.58 -11.30
CA ARG A 7 1.63 21.13 -10.58
C ARG A 7 0.89 19.99 -11.28
N LYS A 8 0.68 20.08 -12.60
CA LYS A 8 -0.06 19.03 -13.34
C LYS A 8 0.70 17.69 -13.36
N PRO A 9 2.00 17.65 -13.69
CA PRO A 9 2.83 16.44 -13.56
C PRO A 9 2.81 15.86 -12.14
N TYR A 10 2.99 16.71 -11.13
CA TYR A 10 2.96 16.31 -9.72
C TYR A 10 1.66 15.56 -9.37
N TRP A 11 0.50 16.17 -9.62
CA TRP A 11 -0.80 15.54 -9.36
C TRP A 11 -1.00 14.23 -10.12
N ARG A 12 -0.44 14.09 -11.30
CA ARG A 12 -0.50 12.84 -12.08
C ARG A 12 0.33 11.75 -11.39
N HIS A 13 1.55 12.06 -10.95
CA HIS A 13 2.42 11.09 -10.27
C HIS A 13 1.85 10.66 -8.92
N THR A 14 1.43 11.62 -8.07
CA THR A 14 0.83 11.34 -6.76
C THR A 14 -0.42 10.48 -6.89
N LYS A 15 -1.30 10.76 -7.88
CA LYS A 15 -2.50 9.97 -8.13
C LYS A 15 -2.16 8.54 -8.57
N TRP A 16 -1.18 8.38 -9.46
CA TRP A 16 -0.75 7.05 -9.90
C TRP A 16 -0.14 6.25 -8.76
N GLN A 17 0.72 6.88 -7.94
CA GLN A 17 1.28 6.24 -6.76
C GLN A 17 0.18 5.80 -5.79
N MET A 18 -0.79 6.66 -5.49
CA MET A 18 -1.94 6.32 -4.65
C MET A 18 -2.68 5.08 -5.18
N MET A 19 -2.96 5.04 -6.48
CA MET A 19 -3.63 3.89 -7.10
C MET A 19 -2.80 2.61 -7.02
N ILE A 20 -1.49 2.70 -7.29
CA ILE A 20 -0.56 1.56 -7.23
C ILE A 20 -0.44 1.02 -5.81
N SER A 21 -0.50 1.87 -4.79
CA SER A 21 -0.45 1.41 -3.38
C SER A 21 -1.79 0.85 -2.91
N ILE A 22 -2.91 1.53 -3.20
CA ILE A 22 -4.22 1.17 -2.65
C ILE A 22 -4.83 -0.03 -3.38
N VAL A 23 -4.77 -0.09 -4.71
CA VAL A 23 -5.49 -1.12 -5.48
C VAL A 23 -5.05 -2.53 -5.10
N PRO A 24 -3.74 -2.88 -5.07
CA PRO A 24 -3.31 -4.21 -4.69
C PRO A 24 -3.68 -4.55 -3.25
N PHE A 25 -3.55 -3.58 -2.33
CA PHE A 25 -3.89 -3.77 -0.93
C PHE A 25 -5.38 -4.08 -0.74
N VAL A 26 -6.26 -3.27 -1.32
CA VAL A 26 -7.72 -3.48 -1.25
C VAL A 26 -8.13 -4.80 -1.90
N LEU A 27 -7.54 -5.14 -3.05
CA LEU A 27 -7.79 -6.43 -3.69
C LEU A 27 -7.43 -7.59 -2.77
N ILE A 28 -6.27 -7.57 -2.14
CA ILE A 28 -5.85 -8.63 -1.19
C ILE A 28 -6.75 -8.62 0.06
N ALA A 29 -7.08 -7.45 0.59
CA ALA A 29 -7.94 -7.32 1.77
C ALA A 29 -9.36 -7.87 1.55
N ILE A 30 -9.85 -7.87 0.31
CA ILE A 30 -11.15 -8.46 -0.05
C ILE A 30 -10.99 -9.94 -0.42
N ILE A 31 -10.03 -10.27 -1.29
CA ILE A 31 -9.88 -11.64 -1.82
C ILE A 31 -9.44 -12.60 -0.70
N LEU A 32 -8.48 -12.23 0.14
CA LEU A 32 -7.93 -13.16 1.13
C LEU A 32 -8.99 -13.67 2.13
N PRO A 33 -9.86 -12.85 2.73
CA PRO A 33 -10.94 -13.34 3.60
C PRO A 33 -11.93 -14.25 2.88
N LEU A 34 -12.29 -13.96 1.62
CA LEU A 34 -13.21 -14.79 0.84
C LEU A 34 -12.69 -16.22 0.62
N TYR A 35 -11.37 -16.40 0.57
CA TYR A 35 -10.72 -17.71 0.39
C TYR A 35 -10.14 -18.28 1.69
N ALA A 36 -10.20 -17.57 2.82
CA ALA A 36 -9.57 -17.98 4.07
C ALA A 36 -10.04 -19.36 4.54
N GLY A 37 -11.34 -19.67 4.42
CA GLY A 37 -11.88 -20.99 4.77
C GLY A 37 -11.26 -22.13 3.95
N LYS A 38 -11.02 -21.92 2.65
CA LYS A 38 -10.37 -22.92 1.78
C LYS A 38 -8.90 -23.10 2.12
N LEU A 39 -8.21 -22.03 2.51
CA LEU A 39 -6.81 -22.03 2.93
C LEU A 39 -6.59 -22.75 4.27
N ASN A 40 -7.62 -22.84 5.12
CA ASN A 40 -7.54 -23.46 6.44
C ASN A 40 -7.37 -24.99 6.42
N SER A 41 -7.41 -25.64 5.26
CA SER A 41 -6.94 -27.03 5.10
C SER A 41 -5.44 -27.16 5.44
N ASN A 42 -4.69 -26.07 5.28
CA ASN A 42 -3.29 -25.96 5.67
C ASN A 42 -3.15 -25.27 7.03
N LYS A 43 -2.03 -25.54 7.69
CA LYS A 43 -1.67 -24.90 8.95
C LYS A 43 -0.32 -24.20 8.86
N PHE A 44 -0.19 -23.08 9.56
CA PHE A 44 1.07 -22.38 9.76
C PHE A 44 1.25 -22.12 11.25
N LEU A 45 2.38 -22.54 11.81
CA LEU A 45 2.67 -22.46 13.25
C LEU A 45 1.55 -23.05 14.14
N GLY A 46 0.87 -24.10 13.65
CA GLY A 46 -0.24 -24.75 14.36
C GLY A 46 -1.62 -24.09 14.16
N PHE A 47 -1.69 -22.89 13.56
CA PHE A 47 -2.93 -22.17 13.29
C PHE A 47 -3.47 -22.43 11.87
N PRO A 48 -4.80 -22.38 11.66
CA PRO A 48 -5.38 -22.42 10.32
C PRO A 48 -4.82 -21.30 9.43
N LEU A 49 -4.24 -21.67 8.29
CA LEU A 49 -3.43 -20.75 7.47
C LEU A 49 -4.22 -19.53 6.99
N GLY A 50 -5.46 -19.72 6.52
CA GLY A 50 -6.28 -18.63 6.00
C GLY A 50 -6.61 -17.60 7.07
N TYR A 51 -6.94 -18.05 8.29
CA TYR A 51 -7.18 -17.15 9.42
C TYR A 51 -5.91 -16.46 9.91
N PHE A 52 -4.78 -17.18 9.92
CA PHE A 52 -3.49 -16.59 10.27
C PHE A 52 -3.14 -15.44 9.30
N LEU A 53 -3.28 -15.66 8.00
CA LEU A 53 -3.02 -14.65 6.97
C LEU A 53 -4.03 -13.48 7.01
N ALA A 54 -5.32 -13.76 7.20
CA ALA A 54 -6.34 -12.70 7.29
C ALA A 54 -6.15 -11.83 8.55
N GLY A 55 -5.78 -12.43 9.69
CA GLY A 55 -5.57 -11.70 10.93
C GLY A 55 -4.23 -10.95 11.00
N HIS A 56 -3.13 -11.60 10.64
CA HIS A 56 -1.78 -11.04 10.79
C HIS A 56 -1.20 -10.55 9.46
N GLY A 57 -1.42 -11.31 8.38
CA GLY A 57 -0.87 -11.01 7.06
C GLY A 57 -1.40 -9.69 6.50
N LEU A 58 -2.70 -9.42 6.60
CA LEU A 58 -3.28 -8.14 6.14
C LEU A 58 -2.69 -6.93 6.87
N TRP A 59 -2.46 -7.07 8.18
CA TRP A 59 -1.83 -6.01 8.97
C TRP A 59 -0.39 -5.75 8.51
N LEU A 60 0.41 -6.79 8.32
CA LEU A 60 1.78 -6.67 7.82
C LEU A 60 1.82 -6.06 6.41
N ILE A 61 0.98 -6.54 5.49
CA ILE A 61 0.91 -6.00 4.13
C ILE A 61 0.51 -4.52 4.17
N GLY A 62 -0.43 -4.15 5.04
CA GLY A 62 -0.83 -2.76 5.25
C GLY A 62 0.34 -1.88 5.73
N LEU A 63 1.10 -2.34 6.72
CA LEU A 63 2.28 -1.65 7.22
C LEU A 63 3.31 -1.39 6.10
N PHE A 64 3.66 -2.42 5.34
CA PHE A 64 4.61 -2.28 4.23
C PHE A 64 4.07 -1.39 3.11
N THR A 65 2.76 -1.45 2.82
CA THR A 65 2.13 -0.59 1.82
C THR A 65 2.22 0.88 2.22
N VAL A 66 1.94 1.20 3.49
CA VAL A 66 2.04 2.57 4.01
C VAL A 66 3.49 3.05 4.02
N ALA A 67 4.43 2.23 4.51
CA ALA A 67 5.84 2.59 4.53
C ALA A 67 6.37 2.85 3.11
N ALA A 68 6.04 1.99 2.15
CA ALA A 68 6.41 2.17 0.75
C ALA A 68 5.77 3.42 0.14
N PHE A 69 4.49 3.68 0.43
CA PHE A 69 3.79 4.87 -0.04
C PHE A 69 4.43 6.15 0.49
N ILE A 70 4.75 6.23 1.78
CA ILE A 70 5.38 7.42 2.38
C ILE A 70 6.75 7.67 1.74
N ASN A 71 7.59 6.64 1.61
CA ASN A 71 8.92 6.78 1.02
C ASN A 71 8.88 7.20 -0.45
N GLN A 72 7.92 6.69 -1.22
CA GLN A 72 7.74 7.09 -2.62
C GLN A 72 7.16 8.51 -2.74
N GLN A 73 6.25 8.88 -1.83
CA GLN A 73 5.64 10.21 -1.80
C GLN A 73 6.70 11.28 -1.52
N ASP A 74 7.58 11.03 -0.55
CA ASP A 74 8.71 11.88 -0.23
C ASP A 74 9.63 12.11 -1.45
N ALA A 75 9.93 11.05 -2.20
CA ALA A 75 10.70 11.15 -3.43
C ALA A 75 10.00 12.00 -4.52
N ILE A 76 8.67 11.85 -4.69
CA ILE A 76 7.89 12.68 -5.61
C ILE A 76 7.90 14.15 -5.16
N ASP A 77 7.75 14.38 -3.86
CA ASP A 77 7.70 15.72 -3.28
C ASP A 77 9.04 16.45 -3.47
N HIS A 78 10.17 15.76 -3.24
CA HIS A 78 11.50 16.27 -3.56
C HIS A 78 11.70 16.55 -5.06
N TRP A 79 11.21 15.67 -5.94
CA TRP A 79 11.37 15.86 -7.39
C TRP A 79 10.62 17.10 -7.91
N HIS A 80 9.43 17.39 -7.40
CA HIS A 80 8.62 18.52 -7.85
C HIS A 80 8.76 19.79 -6.99
N GLY A 81 9.72 19.85 -6.06
CA GLY A 81 9.93 21.01 -5.18
C GLY A 81 8.74 21.28 -4.24
N ALA A 82 8.02 20.22 -3.90
CA ALA A 82 6.92 20.21 -2.95
C ALA A 82 7.40 19.93 -1.51
N ASN A 83 8.65 19.47 -1.34
CA ASN A 83 9.25 19.26 -0.03
C ASN A 83 9.33 20.58 0.75
N GLU A 84 9.04 20.52 2.04
CA GLU A 84 9.29 21.62 2.96
C GLU A 84 10.79 21.59 3.31
N ASP A 85 11.51 22.70 3.10
CA ASP A 85 12.88 22.84 3.56
C ASP A 85 12.85 22.86 5.10
N MET A 86 13.47 21.87 5.75
CA MET A 86 13.78 21.94 7.18
C MET A 86 15.06 22.74 7.42
#